data_AF-A0A496SMY0-F1
#
_entry.id   AF-A0A496SMY0-F1
#
_cell.length_a   1.000
_cell.length_b   1.000
_cell.length_c   1.000
_cell.angle_alpha   90.00
_cell.angle_beta   90.00
_cell.angle_gamma   90.00
#
_symmetry.space_group_name_H-M   'P 1'
#
loop_
_entity.id
_entity.type
_entity.pdbx_description
1 polymer ?
#
loop_
_entity_poly.entity_id
_entity_poly.type
_entity_poly.pdbx_seq_one_letter_code
_entity_poly.pdbx_strand_id
1 'polypeptide(L)'
;MKKKSFYKNITLIFLLLPGMINFVKGEEGCILSIGFDEGKGKIAYDSSGNNHHATLHNCSWVEGKSGKGIRFKDIDSYISINSPFSCNSHSELTIDLWVKWRGKSLD
;
A
#
# COMPACT_ATOMS: atom_id res chain seq x y z
N MET A 1 1.61 45.92 -37.38
CA MET A 1 0.82 44.68 -37.39
C MET A 1 1.54 43.64 -36.53
N LYS A 2 1.27 43.54 -35.21
CA LYS A 2 0.29 42.70 -34.50
C LYS A 2 0.33 41.18 -34.82
N LYS A 3 0.90 40.41 -33.89
CA LYS A 3 0.42 39.17 -33.21
C LYS A 3 1.57 38.71 -32.29
N LYS A 4 1.67 39.05 -31.00
CA LYS A 4 0.91 38.68 -29.77
C LYS A 4 0.61 37.18 -29.59
N SER A 5 0.99 36.70 -28.39
CA SER A 5 0.76 35.41 -27.71
C SER A 5 1.77 34.30 -28.09
N PHE A 6 2.80 33.96 -27.31
CA PHE A 6 2.92 33.60 -25.88
C PHE A 6 2.12 32.33 -25.54
N TYR A 7 2.79 31.19 -25.65
CA TYR A 7 2.31 29.88 -25.19
C TYR A 7 2.34 29.83 -23.66
N LYS A 8 1.36 30.46 -23.02
CA LYS A 8 0.93 30.12 -21.66
C LYS A 8 -0.49 29.60 -21.79
N ASN A 9 -0.62 28.27 -21.90
CA ASN A 9 -1.83 27.50 -21.63
C ASN A 9 -1.46 26.00 -21.80
N ILE A 10 -0.72 25.44 -20.84
CA ILE A 10 -0.85 24.00 -20.55
C ILE A 10 -2.02 23.90 -19.59
N THR A 11 -3.22 24.13 -20.13
CA THR A 11 -4.43 23.54 -19.56
C THR A 11 -4.50 22.17 -20.19
N LEU A 12 -3.86 21.18 -19.55
CA LEU A 12 -4.02 19.79 -19.93
C LEU A 12 -5.49 19.45 -19.64
N ILE A 13 -6.24 19.28 -20.73
CA ILE A 13 -7.65 18.92 -20.77
C ILE A 13 -7.84 17.63 -19.96
N PHE A 14 -8.24 17.78 -18.71
CA PHE A 14 -9.02 16.78 -17.98
C PHE A 14 -10.46 17.04 -18.38
N LEU A 15 -10.99 16.27 -19.33
CA LEU A 15 -12.40 15.97 -19.56
C LEU A 15 -12.49 15.37 -20.96
N LEU A 16 -12.70 14.05 -21.02
CA LEU A 16 -13.53 13.32 -21.99
C LEU A 16 -13.12 11.85 -22.00
N LEU A 17 -13.53 11.10 -20.98
CA LEU A 17 -14.06 9.73 -21.10
C LEU A 17 -14.79 9.43 -19.77
N PRO A 18 -16.13 9.56 -19.70
CA PRO A 18 -16.88 9.08 -18.55
C PRO A 18 -16.90 7.55 -18.62
N GLY A 19 -15.83 6.89 -18.14
CA GLY A 19 -15.75 5.43 -18.22
C GLY A 19 -14.38 4.78 -18.05
N MET A 20 -13.32 5.51 -17.70
CA MET A 20 -12.01 4.90 -17.42
C MET A 20 -11.46 5.31 -16.06
N ILE A 21 -12.24 5.06 -15.02
CA ILE A 21 -11.67 4.67 -13.73
C ILE A 21 -12.25 3.30 -13.45
N ASN A 22 -11.73 2.26 -14.11
CA ASN A 22 -11.90 0.92 -13.59
C ASN A 22 -11.06 0.89 -12.32
N PHE A 23 -11.67 1.25 -11.18
CA PHE A 23 -11.14 0.81 -9.92
C PHE A 23 -11.15 -0.71 -10.02
N VAL A 24 -9.97 -1.32 -10.14
CA VAL A 24 -9.87 -2.78 -10.00
C VAL A 24 -10.37 -3.03 -8.58
N LYS A 25 -11.64 -3.42 -8.48
CA LYS A 25 -12.20 -3.88 -7.22
C LYS A 25 -11.33 -5.08 -6.84
N GLY A 26 -10.60 -4.99 -5.72
CA GLY A 26 -9.84 -6.12 -5.20
C GLY A 26 -10.74 -7.34 -5.11
N GLU A 27 -10.15 -8.55 -5.16
CA GLU A 27 -10.90 -9.80 -5.13
C GLU A 27 -12.01 -9.75 -4.07
N GLU A 28 -13.22 -10.18 -4.42
CA GLU A 28 -14.35 -10.11 -3.49
C GLU A 28 -13.99 -10.87 -2.21
N GLY A 29 -14.00 -10.17 -1.08
CA GLY A 29 -13.59 -10.73 0.22
C GLY A 29 -12.15 -10.40 0.64
N CYS A 30 -11.30 -9.84 -0.23
CA CYS A 30 -10.01 -9.31 0.16
C CYS A 30 -10.20 -8.04 1.00
N ILE A 31 -9.83 -8.12 2.28
CA ILE A 31 -9.96 -7.02 3.25
C ILE A 31 -8.71 -6.12 3.24
N LEU A 32 -7.54 -6.71 3.03
CA LEU A 32 -6.25 -6.04 3.12
C LEU A 32 -5.26 -6.78 2.23
N SER A 33 -4.53 -6.04 1.39
CA SER A 33 -3.42 -6.60 0.62
C SER A 33 -2.29 -5.59 0.59
N ILE A 34 -1.12 -5.94 1.14
CA ILE A 34 0.06 -5.07 1.17
C ILE A 34 1.24 -5.82 0.56
N GLY A 35 1.68 -5.38 -0.62
CA GLY A 35 2.83 -5.94 -1.32
C GLY A 35 4.19 -5.43 -0.80
N PHE A 36 4.19 -4.27 -0.13
CA PHE A 36 5.39 -3.58 0.34
C PHE A 36 6.36 -3.13 -0.76
N ASP A 37 5.90 -2.77 -1.96
CA ASP A 37 6.76 -2.39 -3.09
C ASP A 37 7.26 -0.92 -3.07
N GLU A 38 6.78 -0.08 -2.15
CA GLU A 38 7.06 1.35 -2.13
C GLU A 38 8.53 1.67 -1.86
N GLY A 39 9.18 0.86 -1.02
CA GLY A 39 10.62 0.94 -0.75
C GLY A 39 11.10 2.20 0.00
N LYS A 40 10.21 3.12 0.36
CA LYS A 40 10.54 4.35 1.11
C LYS A 40 9.32 4.92 1.84
N GLY A 41 9.60 5.81 2.79
CA GLY A 41 8.55 6.48 3.57
C GLY A 41 8.03 5.63 4.73
N LYS A 42 6.93 6.08 5.33
CA LYS A 42 6.31 5.48 6.54
C LYS A 42 4.98 4.78 6.26
N ILE A 43 4.53 4.75 5.01
CA ILE A 43 3.24 4.19 4.63
C ILE A 43 3.48 3.01 3.69
N ALA A 44 2.82 1.89 3.95
CA ALA A 44 2.67 0.80 3.00
C ALA A 44 1.20 0.79 2.54
N TYR A 45 0.99 0.90 1.24
CA TYR A 45 -0.33 1.11 0.69
C TYR A 45 -1.08 -0.22 0.54
N ASP A 46 -2.37 -0.14 0.84
CA ASP A 46 -3.29 -1.24 0.67
C ASP A 46 -3.76 -1.28 -0.78
N SER A 47 -3.57 -2.43 -1.42
CA SER A 47 -3.92 -2.72 -2.81
C SER A 47 -5.28 -3.41 -2.94
N SER A 48 -5.95 -3.75 -1.84
CA SER A 48 -7.31 -4.34 -1.88
C SER A 48 -8.39 -3.36 -2.36
N GLY A 49 -8.09 -2.06 -2.29
CA GLY A 49 -9.04 -0.99 -2.60
C GLY A 49 -9.88 -0.52 -1.41
N ASN A 50 -9.66 -1.07 -0.21
CA ASN A 50 -10.38 -0.70 1.02
C ASN A 50 -9.74 0.45 1.81
N ASN A 51 -8.60 0.97 1.33
CA ASN A 51 -7.86 2.07 1.96
C ASN A 51 -7.35 1.74 3.37
N HIS A 52 -7.06 0.47 3.65
CA HIS A 52 -6.51 0.01 4.92
C HIS A 52 -4.98 0.16 4.98
N HIS A 53 -4.48 1.35 4.66
CA HIS A 53 -3.05 1.62 4.59
C HIS A 53 -2.36 1.41 5.94
N ALA A 54 -1.17 0.82 5.90
CA ALA A 54 -0.39 0.55 7.09
C ALA A 54 0.63 1.66 7.35
N THR A 55 0.79 2.02 8.62
CA THR A 55 1.84 2.93 9.11
C THR A 55 2.97 2.12 9.72
N LEU A 56 4.20 2.44 9.33
CA LEU A 56 5.43 1.77 9.76
C LEU A 56 6.07 2.53 10.93
N HIS A 57 6.30 1.84 12.04
CA HIS A 57 6.94 2.39 13.23
C HIS A 57 8.26 1.68 13.47
N ASN A 58 9.35 2.45 13.46
CA ASN A 58 10.72 1.96 13.67
C ASN A 58 11.13 0.79 12.76
N CYS A 59 10.55 0.70 11.57
CA CYS A 59 10.90 -0.28 10.55
C CYS A 59 11.87 0.28 9.49
N SER A 60 12.41 -0.60 8.65
CA SER A 60 13.16 -0.23 7.45
C SER A 60 12.74 -1.08 6.25
N TRP A 61 12.71 -0.47 5.07
CA TRP A 61 12.55 -1.16 3.80
C TRP A 61 13.80 -1.97 3.46
N VAL A 62 13.61 -3.20 2.98
CA VAL A 62 14.67 -4.13 2.56
C VAL A 62 14.23 -4.87 1.29
N GLU A 63 15.13 -5.62 0.64
CA GLU A 63 14.72 -6.59 -0.38
C GLU A 63 13.91 -7.71 0.27
N GLY A 64 12.75 -8.02 -0.32
CA GLY A 64 11.81 -9.04 0.14
C GLY A 64 11.93 -10.34 -0.63
N LYS A 65 10.93 -11.22 -0.45
CA LYS A 65 10.80 -12.44 -1.25
C LYS A 65 10.45 -12.13 -2.71
N SER A 66 9.61 -11.12 -2.92
CA SER A 66 9.26 -10.52 -4.20
C SER A 66 9.29 -9.02 -4.02
N GLY A 67 10.08 -8.30 -4.82
CA GLY A 67 10.25 -6.85 -4.66
C GLY A 67 10.87 -6.47 -3.31
N LYS A 68 10.21 -5.54 -2.62
CA LYS A 68 10.66 -5.02 -1.31
C LYS A 68 9.96 -5.75 -0.17
N GLY A 69 10.33 -5.39 1.05
CA GLY A 69 9.74 -5.92 2.27
C GLY A 69 10.10 -5.07 3.49
N ILE A 70 9.50 -5.41 4.63
CA ILE A 70 9.72 -4.69 5.88
C ILE A 70 10.61 -5.50 6.81
N ARG A 71 11.63 -4.83 7.35
CA ARG A 71 12.44 -5.31 8.46
C ARG A 71 12.07 -4.58 9.74
N PHE A 72 11.67 -5.35 10.74
CA PHE A 72 11.60 -4.94 12.14
C PHE A 72 13.02 -4.85 12.70
N LYS A 73 13.40 -3.69 13.23
CA LYS A 73 14.80 -3.39 13.61
C LYS A 73 15.10 -3.77 15.06
N ASP A 74 14.13 -3.55 15.95
CA ASP A 74 14.27 -3.73 17.40
C ASP A 74 12.90 -4.05 18.04
N ILE A 75 12.84 -4.15 19.36
CA ILE A 75 11.68 -4.53 20.16
C ILE A 75 10.48 -3.60 20.03
N ASP A 76 10.69 -2.34 19.65
CA ASP A 76 9.66 -1.32 19.48
C ASP A 76 9.22 -1.14 18.01
N SER A 77 9.68 -2.03 17.12
CA SER A 77 9.31 -2.00 15.70
C SER A 77 7.96 -2.69 15.48
N TYR A 78 7.01 -1.99 14.87
CA TYR A 78 5.70 -2.56 14.55
C TYR A 78 5.06 -1.88 13.33
N ILE A 79 4.02 -2.51 12.81
CA ILE A 79 3.18 -1.98 11.75
C ILE A 79 1.78 -1.84 12.34
N SER A 80 1.15 -0.67 12.13
CA SER A 80 -0.22 -0.42 12.59
C SER A 80 -1.11 -0.11 11.41
N ILE A 81 -2.30 -0.71 11.38
CA ILE A 81 -3.34 -0.38 10.41
C ILE A 81 -4.48 0.24 11.21
N ASN A 82 -4.80 1.50 10.94
CA ASN A 82 -5.97 2.14 11.54
C ASN A 82 -7.15 1.90 10.59
N SER A 83 -7.84 0.78 10.79
CA SER A 83 -9.02 0.42 10.00
C SER A 83 -10.21 0.19 10.93
N PRO A 84 -11.44 0.59 10.54
CA PRO A 84 -12.66 0.19 11.23
C PRO A 84 -12.95 -1.31 11.09
N PHE A 85 -12.16 -2.04 10.30
CA PHE A 85 -12.25 -3.49 10.17
C PHE A 85 -12.04 -4.18 11.51
N SER A 86 -13.07 -4.89 11.97
CA SER A 86 -12.99 -5.79 13.10
C SER A 86 -12.94 -7.22 12.59
N CYS A 87 -11.91 -7.98 12.98
CA CYS A 87 -11.88 -9.43 12.72
C CYS A 87 -13.08 -10.18 13.33
N ASN A 88 -13.81 -9.56 14.25
CA ASN A 88 -14.97 -10.15 14.93
C ASN A 88 -16.27 -10.10 14.09
N SER A 89 -16.30 -9.37 12.97
CA SER A 89 -17.50 -9.28 12.11
C SER A 89 -17.56 -10.35 11.02
N HIS A 90 -16.57 -11.25 10.96
CA HIS A 90 -16.48 -12.31 9.96
C HIS A 90 -16.43 -13.67 10.64
N SER A 91 -17.20 -14.63 10.13
CA SER A 91 -17.21 -16.02 10.64
C SER A 91 -15.96 -16.80 10.26
N GLU A 92 -15.23 -16.36 9.21
CA GLU A 92 -14.07 -17.05 8.64
C GLU A 92 -13.05 -16.02 8.12
N LEU A 93 -11.76 -16.31 8.30
CA LEU A 93 -10.64 -15.43 7.90
C LEU A 93 -9.48 -16.26 7.37
N THR A 94 -8.88 -15.82 6.26
CA THR A 94 -7.61 -16.35 5.75
C THR A 94 -6.54 -15.26 5.80
N ILE A 95 -5.32 -15.63 6.20
CA ILE A 95 -4.16 -14.75 6.18
C ILE A 95 -3.02 -15.49 5.48
N ASP A 96 -2.43 -14.88 4.46
CA ASP A 96 -1.24 -15.35 3.77
C ASP A 96 -0.14 -14.27 3.82
N LEU A 97 1.10 -14.67 4.08
CA LEU A 97 2.23 -13.75 4.07
C LEU A 97 3.58 -14.47 3.93
N TRP A 98 4.57 -13.74 3.40
CA TRP A 98 5.97 -14.16 3.41
C TRP A 98 6.68 -13.63 4.67
N VAL A 99 7.28 -14.53 5.44
CA VAL A 99 8.07 -14.18 6.64
C VAL A 99 9.46 -14.81 6.55
N LYS A 100 10.49 -13.99 6.79
CA LYS A 100 11.84 -14.48 7.07
C LYS A 100 12.14 -14.34 8.57
N TRP A 101 12.04 -15.45 9.29
CA TRP A 101 12.40 -15.49 10.71
C TRP A 101 13.91 -15.26 10.90
N ARG A 102 14.26 -14.43 11.89
CA ARG A 102 15.67 -14.13 12.24
C ARG A 102 15.99 -14.43 13.71
N GLY A 103 15.06 -14.98 14.47
CA GLY A 103 15.34 -15.41 15.83
C GLY A 103 16.44 -16.47 15.85
N LYS A 104 17.25 -16.48 16.91
CA LYS A 104 18.11 -17.64 17.17
C LYS A 104 17.20 -18.83 17.45
N SER A 105 17.51 -19.95 16.82
CA SER A 105 16.96 -21.24 17.23
C SER A 105 17.39 -21.51 18.67
N LEU A 106 16.51 -22.12 19.49
CA LEU A 106 16.79 -22.40 20.91
C LEU A 106 17.64 -23.67 21.10
N ASP A 107 18.38 -24.06 20.06
CA ASP A 107 19.21 -25.27 20.00
C ASP A 107 20.62 -25.02 20.53
#